data_AF-A0A0N4V0Y1-F1
#
_entry.id   AF-A0A0N4V0Y1-F1
#
_cell.length_a   1.000
_cell.length_b   1.000
_cell.length_c   1.000
_cell.angle_alpha   90.00
_cell.angle_beta   90.00
_cell.angle_gamma   90.00
#
_symmetry.space_group_name_H-M   'P 1'
#
loop_
_entity.id
_entity.type
_entity.pdbx_description
1 polymer ?
#
loop_
_entity_poly.entity_id
_entity_poly.type
_entity_poly.pdbx_seq_one_letter_code
_entity_poly.pdbx_strand_id
1 'polypeptide(L)'
;MPNMKYWVGLQRSGNDWQWVDSSTSVYRNWANNVTPTRGCVVANAPGTVAGSWSGMACNQRYQITVAATVFNVYLFATTQSTTVI
;
A
#
# COMPACT_ATOMS: atom_id res chain seq x y z
N MET A 1 -16.59 -3.16 16.79
CA MET A 1 -15.65 -2.17 17.35
C MET A 1 -15.67 -0.96 16.41
N PRO A 2 -16.24 0.19 16.80
CA PRO A 2 -16.37 1.30 15.87
C PRO A 2 -14.99 1.97 15.70
N ASN A 3 -14.63 2.28 14.46
CA ASN A 3 -13.45 3.09 14.08
C ASN A 3 -12.10 2.36 13.93
N MET A 4 -12.10 1.08 13.54
CA MET A 4 -10.85 0.45 13.11
C MET A 4 -10.43 1.02 11.74
N LYS A 5 -9.15 1.32 11.58
CA LYS A 5 -8.56 1.83 10.33
C LYS A 5 -7.26 1.08 10.07
N TYR A 6 -6.99 0.85 8.80
CA TYR A 6 -5.81 0.10 8.37
C TYR A 6 -4.98 0.94 7.40
N TRP A 7 -3.67 0.95 7.58
CA TRP A 7 -2.76 1.57 6.63
C TRP A 7 -2.83 0.86 5.29
N VAL A 8 -2.95 1.66 4.24
CA VAL A 8 -2.78 1.27 2.84
C VAL A 8 -1.40 1.78 2.42
N GLY A 9 -0.67 1.00 1.63
CA GLY A 9 0.66 1.34 1.13
C GLY A 9 0.68 2.45 0.09
N LEU A 10 -0.16 3.48 0.22
CA LEU A 10 -0.25 4.63 -0.68
C LEU A 10 0.11 5.90 0.11
N GLN A 11 1.04 6.68 -0.41
CA GLN A 11 1.52 7.91 0.22
C GLN A 11 1.61 9.07 -0.76
N ARG A 12 1.61 10.29 -0.24
CA ARG A 12 1.78 11.50 -1.05
C ARG A 12 3.25 11.73 -1.35
N SER A 13 3.57 11.99 -2.61
CA SER A 13 4.90 12.31 -3.11
C SER A 13 4.79 13.57 -3.96
N GLY A 14 5.22 14.71 -3.41
CA GLY A 14 4.96 16.03 -4.01
C GLY A 14 3.46 16.32 -4.11
N ASN A 15 2.97 16.48 -5.34
CA ASN A 15 1.55 16.71 -5.63
C ASN A 15 0.77 15.43 -5.99
N ASP A 16 1.46 14.28 -6.09
CA ASP A 16 0.90 13.02 -6.55
C ASP A 16 0.83 11.95 -5.45
N TRP A 17 0.22 10.82 -5.80
CA TRP A 17 0.05 9.64 -4.94
C TRP A 17 0.81 8.44 -5.50
N GLN A 18 1.74 7.91 -4.71
CA GLN A 18 2.60 6.80 -5.10
C GLN A 18 2.44 5.62 -4.12
N TRP A 19 2.42 4.41 -4.67
CA TRP A 19 2.47 3.20 -3.86
C TRP A 19 3.88 2.98 -3.34
N VAL A 20 4.00 2.58 -2.07
CA VAL A 20 5.30 2.34 -1.41
C VAL A 20 6.03 1.12 -1.99
N ASP A 21 5.31 0.24 -2.68
CA ASP A 21 5.85 -0.92 -3.40
C ASP A 21 6.26 -0.59 -4.84
N SER A 22 6.25 0.69 -5.23
CA SER A 22 6.52 1.19 -6.60
C SER A 22 5.53 0.72 -7.68
N SER A 23 4.38 0.13 -7.30
CA SER A 23 3.37 -0.26 -8.27
C SER A 23 2.76 0.94 -9.01
N THR A 24 2.39 0.71 -10.28
CA THR A 24 1.85 1.74 -11.18
C THR A 24 0.32 1.81 -11.18
N SER A 25 -0.34 1.14 -10.23
CA SER A 25 -1.80 1.09 -10.17
C SER A 25 -2.39 2.49 -9.98
N VAL A 26 -3.27 2.87 -10.89
CA VAL A 26 -4.04 4.13 -10.84
C VAL A 26 -5.32 4.02 -10.01
N TYR A 27 -5.64 2.82 -9.50
CA TYR A 27 -6.87 2.60 -8.73
C TYR A 27 -6.86 3.41 -7.43
N ARG A 28 -7.96 4.10 -7.15
CA ARG A 28 -8.16 4.90 -5.94
C ARG A 28 -9.57 4.69 -5.43
N ASN A 29 -9.73 4.30 -4.16
CA ASN A 29 -11.03 4.13 -3.53
C ASN A 29 -11.34 5.26 -2.53
N TRP A 30 -11.17 6.51 -2.95
CA TRP A 30 -11.31 7.66 -2.04
C TRP A 30 -12.71 7.79 -1.46
N ALA A 31 -12.80 8.05 -0.14
CA ALA A 31 -14.05 8.37 0.50
C ALA A 31 -14.67 9.62 -0.12
N ASN A 32 -15.97 9.56 -0.39
CA ASN A 32 -16.75 10.64 -1.00
C ASN A 32 -16.21 11.13 -2.36
N ASN A 33 -15.37 10.33 -3.05
CA ASN A 33 -14.67 10.71 -4.29
C ASN A 33 -13.77 11.96 -4.15
N VAL A 34 -13.31 12.27 -2.94
CA VAL A 34 -12.44 13.44 -2.68
C VAL A 34 -11.01 12.99 -2.46
N THR A 35 -10.08 13.50 -3.27
CA THR A 35 -8.64 13.27 -3.09
C THR A 35 -8.17 13.90 -1.77
N PRO A 36 -7.55 13.13 -0.86
CA PRO A 36 -7.09 13.67 0.40
C PRO A 36 -5.91 14.63 0.23
N THR A 37 -5.67 15.47 1.25
CA THR A 37 -4.52 16.39 1.29
C THR A 37 -3.39 15.93 2.21
N ARG A 38 -3.62 14.86 3.00
CA ARG A 38 -2.69 14.37 4.03
C ARG A 38 -1.89 13.15 3.58
N GLY A 39 -0.62 13.09 3.98
CA GLY A 39 0.43 12.33 3.29
C GLY A 39 0.41 10.80 3.33
N CYS A 40 -0.49 10.13 4.06
CA CYS A 40 -0.60 8.67 4.06
C CYS A 40 -2.07 8.22 4.03
N VAL A 41 -2.35 7.03 3.52
CA VAL A 41 -3.73 6.55 3.28
C VAL A 41 -4.13 5.45 4.25
N VAL A 42 -5.34 5.56 4.79
CA VAL A 42 -5.98 4.50 5.56
C VAL A 42 -7.26 4.02 4.91
N ALA A 43 -7.52 2.72 4.98
CA ALA A 43 -8.80 2.10 4.66
C ALA A 43 -9.70 2.07 5.91
N ASN A 44 -10.97 2.45 5.74
CA ASN A 44 -11.95 2.47 6.80
C ASN A 44 -12.59 1.08 6.98
N ALA A 45 -12.70 0.60 8.24
CA ALA A 45 -13.21 -0.73 8.55
C ALA A 45 -14.73 -0.90 8.29
N PRO A 46 -15.22 -2.16 8.28
CA PRO A 46 -16.65 -2.46 8.22
C PRO A 46 -17.43 -1.75 9.33
N GLY A 47 -18.54 -1.08 8.97
CA GLY A 47 -19.34 -0.25 9.88
C GLY A 47 -19.18 1.26 9.69
N THR A 48 -18.35 1.69 8.74
CA THR A 48 -18.31 3.05 8.17
C THR A 48 -18.64 2.98 6.67
N VAL A 49 -18.27 3.96 5.84
CA VAL A 49 -18.20 3.79 4.37
C VAL A 49 -17.09 2.76 4.09
N ALA A 50 -17.43 1.48 4.27
CA ALA A 50 -16.46 0.40 4.43
C ALA A 50 -15.59 0.27 3.18
N GLY A 51 -14.28 0.06 3.40
CA GLY A 51 -13.31 -0.07 2.32
C GLY A 51 -12.92 1.26 1.66
N SER A 52 -13.62 2.37 1.93
CA SER A 52 -13.22 3.69 1.44
C SER A 52 -11.92 4.16 2.09
N TRP A 53 -11.22 5.03 1.38
CA TRP A 53 -9.90 5.52 1.76
C TRP A 53 -9.93 6.95 2.24
N SER A 54 -9.09 7.27 3.21
CA SER A 54 -8.97 8.62 3.76
C SER A 54 -7.49 8.97 3.98
N GLY A 55 -7.15 10.24 3.81
CA GLY A 55 -5.79 10.73 4.09
C GLY A 55 -5.61 11.05 5.57
N MET A 56 -4.53 10.54 6.15
CA MET A 56 -4.13 10.79 7.53
C MET A 56 -2.67 11.27 7.60
N ALA A 57 -2.30 11.87 8.72
CA ALA A 57 -0.90 12.17 8.98
C ALA A 57 -0.14 10.86 9.19
N CYS A 58 1.04 10.73 8.56
CA CYS A 58 1.83 9.49 8.59
C CYS A 58 2.33 9.11 9.99
N ASN A 59 2.30 10.04 10.95
CA ASN A 59 2.68 9.81 12.34
C ASN A 59 1.56 9.21 13.22
N GLN A 60 0.39 8.93 12.64
CA GLN A 60 -0.71 8.31 13.39
C GLN A 60 -0.47 6.81 13.60
N ARG A 61 -1.05 6.26 14.67
CA ARG A 61 -0.98 4.82 14.98
C ARG A 61 -2.26 4.15 14.52
N TYR A 62 -2.17 3.37 13.45
CA TYR A 62 -3.22 2.50 12.94
C TYR A 62 -2.66 1.11 12.67
N GLN A 63 -3.56 0.12 12.52
CA GLN A 63 -3.15 -1.23 12.15
C GLN A 63 -2.62 -1.23 10.71
N ILE A 64 -1.70 -2.14 10.37
CA ILE A 64 -1.15 -2.24 9.01
C ILE A 64 -1.83 -3.39 8.26
N THR A 65 -2.19 -3.17 7.00
CA THR A 65 -2.49 -4.25 6.06
C THR A 65 -1.23 -4.57 5.25
N VAL A 66 -0.74 -5.81 5.33
CA VAL A 66 0.39 -6.26 4.52
C VAL A 66 -0.17 -6.93 3.26
N ALA A 67 0.13 -6.37 2.09
CA ALA A 67 -0.05 -7.08 0.83
C ALA A 67 1.24 -7.86 0.55
N ALA A 68 1.26 -9.15 0.87
CA ALA A 68 2.33 -10.03 0.43
C ALA A 68 2.05 -10.41 -1.03
N THR A 69 2.83 -9.89 -1.97
CA THR A 69 2.90 -10.48 -3.31
C THR A 69 3.56 -11.84 -3.16
N VAL A 70 2.84 -12.92 -3.44
CA VAL A 70 3.47 -14.22 -3.68
C VAL A 70 4.28 -14.06 -4.96
N PHE A 71 5.53 -13.64 -4.85
CA PHE A 71 6.46 -13.75 -5.96
C PHE A 71 6.56 -15.24 -6.26
N ASN A 72 6.05 -15.67 -7.41
CA ASN A 72 6.42 -16.97 -7.96
C ASN A 72 7.94 -16.94 -8.10
N VAL A 73 8.63 -17.62 -7.19
CA VAL A 73 10.07 -17.81 -7.26
C VAL A 73 10.33 -18.70 -8.47
N TYR A 74 10.52 -18.09 -9.65
CA TYR A 74 11.26 -18.77 -10.70
C TYR A 74 12.71 -18.82 -10.20
N LEU A 75 13.07 -19.94 -9.56
CA LEU A 75 14.44 -20.30 -9.26
C LEU A 75 15.23 -20.35 -10.57
N PHE A 76 15.85 -19.25 -10.97
CA PHE A 76 17.01 -19.35 -11.85
C PHE A 76 18.19 -19.77 -10.99
N ALA A 77 18.32 -21.08 -10.77
CA ALA A 77 19.57 -21.65 -10.31
C ALA A 77 20.59 -21.50 -11.44
N THR A 78 21.28 -20.36 -11.51
CA THR A 78 22.49 -20.27 -12.33
C THR A 78 23.59 -20.99 -11.55
N THR A 79 23.77 -22.29 -11.80
CA THR A 79 25.01 -22.96 -11.45
C THR A 79 26.11 -22.36 -12.31
N GLN A 80 26.83 -21.37 -11.81
CA GLN A 80 28.09 -20.97 -12.43
C GLN A 80 29.09 -22.10 -12.19
N SER A 81 29.33 -22.89 -13.23
CA SER A 81 30.44 -23.84 -13.29
C SER A 81 31.72 -23.03 -13.53
N THR A 82 32.45 -22.70 -12.47
CA THR A 82 33.83 -22.22 -12.60
C THR A 82 34.75 -23.43 -12.75
N THR A 83 35.13 -23.74 -13.98
CA THR A 83 36.34 -24.53 -14.25
C THR A 83 37.55 -23.65 -13.91
N VAL A 84 38.29 -24.03 -12.88
CA VAL A 84 39.63 -23.50 -12.63
C VAL A 84 40.59 -24.29 -13.52
N ILE A 85 41.25 -23.59 -14.43
CA ILE A 85 42.41 -24.09 -15.21
C ILE A 85 43.65 -24.09 -14.33
#